data_AF-A0A5C5V4U3-F1
#
_entry.id   AF-A0A5C5V4U3-F1
#
_cell.length_a   1.000
_cell.length_b   1.000
_cell.length_c   1.000
_cell.angle_alpha   90.00
_cell.angle_beta   90.00
_cell.angle_gamma   90.00
#
_symmetry.space_group_name_H-M   'P 1'
#
loop_
_entity.id
_entity.type
_entity.pdbx_description
1 polymer ?
#
loop_
_entity_poly.entity_id
_entity_poly.type
_entity_poly.pdbx_seq_one_letter_code
_entity_poly.pdbx_strand_id
1 'polypeptide(L)'
;MPKPQRETQYSESLPLKPEADYVMLQRWPQDGDDWIHPDDRGMAAGMIPSDRIFRRELQEDGYYELTYGPRKIRVRPVMCEDAPKPVFEIGQFVKLKMAFESDRTETGRIFAIRYSQYHDAPQYYLIRGNMKSRTPYLADALELFTPEGKLRELDESEKWTTPPPEGGQ
;
A
#
# COMPACT_ATOMS: atom_id res chain seq x y z
N MET A 1 4.30 -56.78 -21.92
CA MET A 1 3.50 -55.54 -21.95
C MET A 1 3.86 -54.70 -20.73
N PRO A 2 4.55 -53.56 -20.86
CA PRO A 2 4.86 -52.70 -19.72
C PRO A 2 3.67 -51.79 -19.39
N LYS A 3 3.38 -51.61 -18.10
CA LYS A 3 2.32 -50.72 -17.59
C LYS A 3 2.71 -49.25 -17.80
N PRO A 4 1.79 -48.35 -18.17
CA PRO A 4 2.09 -46.93 -18.23
C PRO A 4 2.33 -46.39 -16.83
N GLN A 5 3.54 -45.89 -16.59
CA GLN A 5 3.86 -45.08 -15.42
C GLN A 5 3.02 -43.81 -15.50
N ARG A 6 2.18 -43.58 -14.48
CA ARG A 6 1.55 -42.28 -14.28
C ARG A 6 2.65 -41.30 -13.88
N GLU A 7 3.09 -40.49 -14.83
CA GLU A 7 3.86 -39.30 -14.53
C GLU A 7 3.02 -38.45 -13.59
N THR A 8 3.52 -38.30 -12.36
CA THR A 8 2.95 -37.37 -11.41
C THR A 8 3.38 -36.00 -11.90
N GLN A 9 2.51 -35.35 -12.67
CA GLN A 9 2.67 -33.94 -13.01
C GLN A 9 2.58 -33.16 -11.69
N TYR A 10 3.73 -32.80 -11.13
CA TYR A 10 3.80 -31.84 -10.04
C TYR A 10 3.31 -30.52 -10.60
N SER A 11 2.09 -30.16 -10.18
CA SER A 11 1.39 -28.94 -10.53
C SER A 11 2.29 -27.73 -10.30
N GLU A 12 2.27 -26.84 -11.28
CA GLU A 12 2.98 -25.59 -11.37
C GLU A 12 2.99 -24.83 -10.04
N SER A 13 4.19 -24.43 -9.65
CA SER A 13 4.55 -23.52 -8.57
C SER A 13 3.41 -22.63 -8.05
N LEU A 14 2.82 -23.01 -6.91
CA LEU A 14 2.12 -22.04 -6.07
C LEU A 14 3.13 -20.95 -5.68
N PRO A 15 2.77 -19.65 -5.75
CA PRO A 15 3.67 -18.59 -5.33
C PRO A 15 4.10 -18.84 -3.88
N LEU A 16 5.42 -18.84 -3.64
CA LEU A 16 6.02 -19.16 -2.33
C LEU A 16 5.57 -18.20 -1.21
N LYS A 17 4.99 -17.05 -1.57
CA LYS A 17 4.35 -16.11 -0.65
C LYS A 17 2.89 -15.92 -1.10
N PRO A 18 1.89 -16.10 -0.22
CA PRO A 18 0.51 -15.76 -0.54
C PRO A 18 0.42 -14.29 -0.97
N GLU A 19 -0.48 -14.00 -1.92
CA GLU A 19 -0.76 -12.62 -2.32
C GLU A 19 -1.18 -11.80 -1.08
N ALA A 20 -0.82 -10.51 -1.04
CA ALA A 20 -1.15 -9.68 0.11
C ALA A 20 -2.67 -9.53 0.25
N ASP A 21 -3.18 -9.72 1.47
CA ASP A 21 -4.59 -9.55 1.78
C ASP A 21 -4.91 -8.10 2.12
N TYR A 22 -6.18 -7.72 2.05
CA TYR A 22 -6.68 -6.42 2.51
C TYR A 22 -7.70 -6.62 3.62
N VAL A 23 -7.50 -5.95 4.74
CA VAL A 23 -8.28 -6.19 5.96
C VAL A 23 -8.67 -4.88 6.66
N MET A 24 -9.71 -4.97 7.48
CA MET A 24 -10.18 -3.93 8.38
C MET A 24 -10.28 -4.46 9.80
N LEU A 25 -10.05 -3.55 10.76
CA LEU A 25 -10.17 -3.82 12.18
C LEU A 25 -11.14 -2.78 12.77
N GLN A 26 -12.45 -3.06 12.67
CA GLN A 26 -13.50 -2.15 13.15
C GLN A 26 -13.74 -2.25 14.66
N ARG A 27 -13.13 -3.23 15.34
CA ARG A 27 -13.24 -3.44 16.78
C ARG A 27 -11.94 -3.96 17.37
N TRP A 28 -11.75 -3.70 18.66
CA TRP A 28 -10.73 -4.38 19.44
C TRP A 28 -11.13 -5.85 19.67
N PRO A 29 -10.18 -6.79 19.59
CA PRO A 29 -10.38 -8.14 20.10
C PRO A 29 -10.72 -8.12 21.60
N GLN A 30 -11.41 -9.16 22.07
CA GLN A 30 -11.81 -9.26 23.49
C GLN A 30 -10.61 -9.31 24.43
N ASP A 31 -9.49 -9.90 23.98
CA ASP A 31 -8.26 -10.07 24.77
C ASP A 31 -7.38 -8.79 24.82
N GLY A 32 -7.91 -7.63 24.41
CA GLY A 32 -7.19 -6.36 24.50
C GLY A 32 -6.18 -6.13 23.38
N ASP A 33 -4.96 -5.71 23.71
CA ASP A 33 -3.91 -5.29 22.77
C ASP A 33 -2.70 -6.24 22.71
N ASP A 34 -2.74 -7.37 23.41
CA ASP A 34 -1.62 -8.32 23.51
C ASP A 34 -1.27 -9.03 22.20
N TRP A 35 -2.17 -8.97 21.23
CA TRP A 35 -1.95 -9.45 19.87
C TRP A 35 -1.12 -8.46 19.03
N ILE A 36 -0.90 -7.22 19.48
CA ILE A 36 -0.04 -6.24 18.81
C ILE A 36 1.37 -6.32 19.38
N HIS A 37 2.37 -6.24 18.50
CA HIS A 37 3.77 -6.17 18.90
C HIS A 37 3.98 -5.01 19.90
N PRO A 38 4.68 -5.22 21.04
CA PRO A 38 4.81 -4.22 22.10
C PRO A 38 5.22 -2.82 21.62
N ASP A 39 6.20 -2.74 20.72
CA ASP A 39 6.69 -1.49 20.15
C ASP A 39 5.65 -0.73 19.30
N ASP A 40 4.65 -1.44 18.79
CA ASP A 40 3.69 -0.90 17.82
C ASP A 40 2.35 -0.53 18.49
N ARG A 41 2.14 -0.89 19.76
CA ARG A 41 0.87 -0.66 20.51
C ARG A 41 0.44 0.80 20.52
N GLY A 42 1.39 1.71 20.75
CA GLY A 42 1.10 3.15 20.75
C GLY A 42 0.65 3.67 19.38
N MET A 43 1.22 3.14 18.30
CA MET A 43 0.80 3.48 16.93
C MET A 43 -0.58 2.89 16.62
N ALA A 44 -0.78 1.62 16.99
CA ALA A 44 -2.02 0.89 16.75
C ALA A 44 -3.24 1.54 17.41
N ALA A 45 -3.08 2.12 18.62
CA ALA A 45 -4.16 2.81 19.32
C ALA A 45 -4.75 4.01 18.55
N GLY A 46 -3.97 4.67 17.69
CA GLY A 46 -4.46 5.74 16.81
C GLY A 46 -5.01 5.24 15.46
N MET A 47 -4.83 3.95 15.18
CA MET A 47 -5.14 3.31 13.92
C MET A 47 -6.33 2.35 14.00
N ILE A 48 -6.57 1.74 15.16
CA ILE A 48 -7.58 0.72 15.42
C ILE A 48 -8.40 1.13 16.66
N PRO A 49 -9.73 0.95 16.66
CA PRO A 49 -10.55 0.48 15.55
C PRO A 49 -10.72 1.56 14.48
N SER A 50 -10.82 1.15 13.21
CA SER A 50 -11.22 2.06 12.13
C SER A 50 -11.74 1.34 10.88
N ASP A 51 -12.29 2.15 9.97
CA ASP A 51 -12.66 1.81 8.60
C ASP A 51 -11.46 1.84 7.64
N ARG A 52 -10.22 1.96 8.14
CA ARG A 52 -9.02 1.96 7.30
C ARG A 52 -8.80 0.58 6.68
N ILE A 53 -8.52 0.57 5.39
CA ILE A 53 -8.15 -0.64 4.66
C ILE A 53 -6.63 -0.81 4.79
N PHE A 54 -6.20 -1.87 5.48
CA PHE A 54 -4.80 -2.23 5.66
C PHE A 54 -4.40 -3.28 4.65
N ARG A 55 -3.19 -3.16 4.08
CA ARG A 55 -2.54 -4.27 3.40
C ARG A 55 -1.91 -5.18 4.45
N ARG A 56 -2.21 -6.47 4.41
CA ARG A 56 -1.72 -7.47 5.35
C ARG A 56 -0.77 -8.42 4.65
N GLU A 57 0.42 -8.59 5.22
CA GLU A 57 1.40 -9.57 4.73
C GLU A 57 1.96 -10.40 5.88
N LEU A 58 2.04 -11.72 5.70
CA LEU A 58 2.74 -12.59 6.64
C LEU A 58 4.25 -12.37 6.51
N GLN A 59 4.91 -12.18 7.65
CA GLN A 59 6.36 -12.03 7.80
C GLN A 59 6.99 -13.35 8.28
N GLU A 60 8.31 -13.47 8.11
CA GLU A 60 9.07 -14.68 8.50
C GLU A 60 9.08 -14.93 10.01
N ASP A 61 8.90 -13.89 10.83
CA ASP A 61 8.83 -13.95 12.29
C ASP A 61 7.48 -14.45 12.83
N GLY A 62 6.53 -14.78 11.93
CA GLY A 62 5.19 -15.25 12.26
C GLY A 62 4.19 -14.14 12.59
N TYR A 63 4.59 -12.87 12.55
CA TYR A 63 3.66 -11.74 12.62
C TYR A 63 3.09 -11.42 11.24
N TYR A 64 1.90 -10.85 11.24
CA TYR A 64 1.38 -10.11 10.11
C TYR A 64 1.83 -8.65 10.20
N GLU A 65 2.37 -8.11 9.12
CA GLU A 65 2.58 -6.67 8.96
C GLU A 65 1.32 -6.05 8.34
N LEU A 66 0.69 -5.13 9.07
CA LEU A 66 -0.40 -4.30 8.56
C LEU A 66 0.16 -2.95 8.12
N THR A 67 0.09 -2.69 6.82
CA THR A 67 0.57 -1.45 6.21
C THR A 67 -0.59 -0.53 5.85
N TYR A 68 -0.46 0.75 6.23
CA TYR A 68 -1.35 1.84 5.86
C TYR A 68 -0.54 3.06 5.41
N GLY A 69 -0.26 3.12 4.10
CA GLY A 69 0.67 4.09 3.54
C GLY A 69 2.05 3.91 4.17
N PRO A 70 2.65 4.96 4.77
CA PRO A 70 3.97 4.85 5.41
C PRO A 70 3.94 4.18 6.79
N ARG A 71 2.75 3.94 7.38
CA ARG A 71 2.62 3.37 8.72
C ARG A 71 2.56 1.86 8.63
N LYS A 72 3.25 1.19 9.55
CA LYS A 72 3.33 -0.26 9.65
C LYS A 72 3.18 -0.66 11.11
N ILE A 73 2.37 -1.68 11.36
CA ILE A 73 2.23 -2.30 12.68
C ILE A 73 2.30 -3.82 12.53
N ARG A 74 2.95 -4.50 13.47
CA ARG A 74 3.06 -5.96 13.52
C ARG A 74 2.02 -6.51 14.47
N VAL A 75 1.30 -7.52 14.01
CA VAL A 75 0.20 -8.13 14.74
C VAL A 75 0.26 -9.65 14.65
N ARG A 76 -0.10 -10.33 15.73
CA ARG A 76 -0.33 -11.78 15.72
C ARG A 76 -1.61 -12.10 14.93
N PRO A 77 -1.79 -13.36 14.48
CA PRO A 77 -3.03 -13.79 13.87
C PRO A 77 -4.24 -13.43 14.74
N VAL A 78 -5.18 -12.68 14.15
CA VAL A 78 -6.39 -12.20 14.81
C VAL A 78 -7.54 -12.18 13.82
N MET A 79 -8.78 -12.31 14.31
CA MET A 79 -9.96 -12.15 13.47
C MET A 79 -10.09 -10.69 13.03
N CYS A 80 -10.14 -10.49 11.73
CA CYS A 80 -10.37 -9.20 11.08
C CYS A 80 -11.45 -9.36 10.01
N GLU A 81 -11.97 -8.23 9.53
CA GLU A 81 -12.90 -8.21 8.40
C GLU A 81 -12.10 -8.10 7.11
N ASP A 82 -12.48 -8.88 6.10
CA ASP A 82 -11.90 -8.76 4.77
C ASP A 82 -12.35 -7.45 4.13
N ALA A 83 -11.45 -6.84 3.35
CA ALA A 83 -11.70 -5.58 2.68
C ALA A 83 -11.45 -5.71 1.18
N PRO A 84 -12.21 -4.99 0.34
CA PRO A 84 -11.92 -4.94 -1.08
C PRO A 84 -10.54 -4.32 -1.34
N LYS A 85 -9.78 -4.94 -2.26
CA LYS A 85 -8.49 -4.42 -2.73
C LYS A 85 -8.66 -3.01 -3.30
N PRO A 86 -7.97 -1.99 -2.76
CA PRO A 86 -7.98 -0.66 -3.34
C PRO A 86 -7.39 -0.65 -4.75
N VAL A 87 -7.99 0.15 -5.63
CA VAL A 87 -7.51 0.38 -7.00
C VAL A 87 -6.25 1.26 -6.99
N PHE A 88 -6.17 2.18 -6.02
CA PHE A 88 -5.06 3.09 -5.84
C PHE A 88 -4.44 2.94 -4.45
N GLU A 89 -3.19 3.36 -4.31
CA GLU A 89 -2.44 3.29 -3.06
C GLU A 89 -2.26 4.67 -2.41
N ILE A 90 -2.09 4.69 -1.09
CA ILE A 90 -1.75 5.91 -0.36
C ILE A 90 -0.39 6.43 -0.84
N GLY A 91 -0.33 7.71 -1.18
CA GLY A 91 0.85 8.36 -1.72
C GLY A 91 0.82 8.52 -3.24
N GLN A 92 -0.04 7.80 -3.96
CA GLN A 92 -0.19 7.98 -5.40
C GLN A 92 -0.86 9.31 -5.74
N PHE A 93 -0.46 9.88 -6.86
CA PHE A 93 -1.10 11.05 -7.46
C PHE A 93 -2.22 10.61 -8.38
N VAL A 94 -3.35 11.29 -8.28
CA VAL A 94 -4.54 11.03 -9.09
C VAL A 94 -5.10 12.34 -9.62
N LYS A 95 -5.77 12.26 -10.76
CA LYS A 95 -6.59 13.34 -11.34
C LYS A 95 -8.08 13.02 -11.17
N LEU A 96 -8.89 14.03 -10.94
CA LEU A 96 -10.35 13.92 -10.99
C LEU A 96 -10.83 13.88 -12.44
N LYS A 97 -11.64 12.89 -12.80
CA LYS A 97 -12.15 12.73 -14.18
C LYS A 97 -13.12 13.84 -14.63
N MET A 98 -13.88 14.41 -13.68
CA MET A 98 -14.94 15.40 -13.96
C MET A 98 -14.47 16.85 -13.82
N ALA A 99 -13.16 17.08 -13.78
CA ALA A 99 -12.64 18.43 -13.62
C ALA A 99 -12.65 19.15 -14.99
N PHE A 100 -13.31 20.32 -15.04
CA PHE A 100 -13.46 21.12 -16.25
C PHE A 100 -12.11 21.78 -16.60
N GLU A 101 -11.78 21.78 -17.89
CA GLU A 101 -10.53 22.16 -18.59
C GLU A 101 -9.73 23.41 -18.13
N SER A 102 -10.19 24.18 -17.15
CA SER A 102 -9.66 25.51 -16.84
C SER A 102 -9.02 25.68 -15.45
N ASP A 103 -8.99 24.67 -14.58
CA ASP A 103 -8.49 24.91 -13.21
C ASP A 103 -7.38 23.93 -12.80
N ARG A 104 -6.21 24.43 -12.40
CA ARG A 104 -5.00 23.64 -12.05
C ARG A 104 -5.13 22.81 -10.76
N THR A 105 -6.34 22.67 -10.23
CA THR A 105 -6.66 22.07 -8.91
C THR A 105 -7.22 20.64 -9.01
N GLU A 106 -7.12 20.02 -10.19
CA GLU A 106 -7.73 18.72 -10.51
C GLU A 106 -6.92 17.51 -10.04
N THR A 107 -5.65 17.71 -9.66
CA THR A 107 -4.76 16.64 -9.20
C THR A 107 -4.61 16.67 -7.68
N GLY A 108 -4.42 15.50 -7.09
CA GLY A 108 -4.22 15.36 -5.66
C GLY A 108 -3.48 14.07 -5.33
N ARG A 109 -2.85 14.04 -4.15
CA ARG A 109 -2.20 12.84 -3.63
C ARG A 109 -3.15 12.12 -2.68
N ILE A 110 -3.30 10.80 -2.80
CA ILE A 110 -4.08 10.01 -1.85
C ILE A 110 -3.36 10.03 -0.50
N PHE A 111 -4.05 10.43 0.57
CA PHE A 111 -3.48 10.43 1.93
C PHE A 111 -4.17 9.44 2.87
N ALA A 112 -5.39 9.01 2.53
CA ALA A 112 -6.12 8.02 3.29
C ALA A 112 -7.05 7.23 2.37
N ILE A 113 -7.16 5.94 2.65
CA ILE A 113 -8.13 5.03 2.06
C ILE A 113 -8.96 4.45 3.18
N ARG A 114 -10.28 4.47 3.03
CA ARG A 114 -11.24 3.95 4.00
C ARG A 114 -12.31 3.16 3.28
N TYR A 115 -12.87 2.17 3.94
CA TYR A 115 -14.01 1.44 3.41
C TYR A 115 -15.31 2.19 3.71
N SER A 116 -16.21 2.23 2.74
CA SER A 116 -17.55 2.79 2.90
C SER A 116 -18.58 1.69 2.84
N GLN A 117 -19.22 1.40 3.98
CA GLN A 117 -20.34 0.45 4.06
C GLN A 117 -21.49 0.82 3.10
N TYR A 118 -21.77 2.11 2.92
CA TYR A 118 -22.85 2.58 2.05
C TYR A 118 -22.62 2.28 0.56
N HIS A 119 -21.36 2.27 0.12
CA HIS A 119 -20.99 2.04 -1.28
C HIS A 119 -20.38 0.65 -1.51
N ASP A 120 -20.18 -0.11 -0.43
CA ASP A 120 -19.44 -1.37 -0.41
C ASP A 120 -18.10 -1.29 -1.15
N ALA A 121 -17.36 -0.19 -0.96
CA ALA A 121 -16.18 0.11 -1.77
C ALA A 121 -15.13 0.96 -1.04
N PRO A 122 -13.85 0.91 -1.47
CA PRO A 122 -12.83 1.85 -1.03
C PRO A 122 -13.14 3.29 -1.44
N GLN A 123 -12.98 4.18 -0.48
CA GLN A 123 -13.06 5.63 -0.61
C GLN A 123 -11.69 6.26 -0.41
N TYR A 124 -11.36 7.21 -1.28
CA TYR A 124 -10.06 7.85 -1.36
C TYR A 124 -10.17 9.31 -0.91
N TYR A 125 -9.30 9.69 0.03
CA TYR A 125 -9.18 11.07 0.48
C TYR A 125 -7.90 11.67 -0.08
N LEU A 126 -8.01 12.88 -0.63
CA LEU A 126 -6.95 13.53 -1.38
C LEU A 126 -6.40 14.73 -0.62
N ILE A 127 -5.09 14.96 -0.75
CA ILE A 127 -4.45 16.23 -0.37
C ILE A 127 -4.04 16.96 -1.64
N ARG A 128 -4.44 18.22 -1.75
CA ARG A 128 -4.20 19.11 -2.91
C ARG A 128 -3.50 20.36 -2.40
N GLY A 129 -2.22 20.52 -2.72
CA GLY A 129 -1.37 21.50 -2.05
C GLY A 129 -1.40 21.29 -0.53
N ASN A 130 -1.94 22.27 0.21
CA ASN A 130 -2.07 22.21 1.66
C ASN A 130 -3.48 21.81 2.15
N MET A 131 -4.42 21.51 1.24
CA MET A 131 -5.81 21.23 1.58
C MET A 131 -6.10 19.73 1.53
N LYS A 132 -6.57 19.17 2.65
CA LYS A 132 -7.15 17.82 2.69
C LYS A 132 -8.62 17.87 2.26
N SER A 133 -9.03 16.95 1.40
CA SER A 133 -10.43 16.81 1.03
C SER A 133 -11.25 16.44 2.27
N ARG A 134 -12.40 17.10 2.42
CA ARG A 134 -13.40 16.74 3.43
C ARG A 134 -14.29 15.60 2.94
N THR A 135 -14.54 15.58 1.63
CA THR A 135 -15.31 14.55 0.96
C THR A 135 -14.39 13.48 0.38
N PRO A 136 -14.74 12.19 0.53
CA PRO A 136 -14.07 11.12 -0.17
C PRO A 136 -14.46 11.08 -1.65
N TYR A 137 -13.64 10.40 -2.44
CA TYR A 137 -13.91 10.04 -3.83
C TYR A 137 -13.96 8.53 -3.99
N LEU A 138 -14.75 8.04 -4.94
CA LEU A 138 -14.72 6.64 -5.37
C LEU A 138 -13.68 6.45 -6.48
N ALA A 139 -13.28 5.20 -6.73
CA ALA A 139 -12.30 4.88 -7.76
C ALA A 139 -12.74 5.41 -9.15
N ASP A 140 -14.03 5.32 -9.47
CA ASP A 140 -14.56 5.74 -10.77
C ASP A 140 -14.38 7.24 -11.05
N ALA A 141 -14.31 8.06 -10.02
CA ALA A 141 -14.10 9.51 -10.13
C ALA A 141 -12.62 9.90 -10.30
N LEU A 142 -11.70 8.92 -10.21
CA LEU A 142 -10.26 9.14 -10.17
C LEU A 142 -9.56 8.43 -11.33
N GLU A 143 -8.45 9.01 -11.74
CA GLU A 143 -7.53 8.45 -12.71
C GLU A 143 -6.10 8.57 -12.20
N LEU A 144 -5.28 7.53 -12.35
CA LEU A 144 -3.88 7.58 -11.92
C LEU A 144 -3.16 8.64 -12.73
N PHE A 145 -2.44 9.52 -12.04
CA PHE A 145 -1.71 10.61 -12.67
C PHE A 145 -0.25 10.54 -12.24
N THR A 146 0.65 10.35 -13.19
CA THR A 146 2.09 10.47 -12.93
C THR A 146 2.50 11.91 -13.26
N PRO A 147 3.03 12.70 -12.30
CA PRO A 147 3.48 14.07 -12.56
C PRO A 147 4.69 14.19 -13.50
N GLU A 148 5.16 13.07 -14.05
CA GLU A 148 6.42 12.96 -14.75
C GLU A 148 6.17 12.76 -16.25
N GLY A 149 6.30 13.85 -17.00
CA GLY A 149 6.83 13.79 -18.36
C GLY A 149 8.36 13.83 -18.36
N LYS A 150 9.05 13.04 -17.51
CA LYS A 150 10.50 12.84 -17.62
C LYS A 150 10.83 11.37 -17.41
N LEU A 151 11.22 10.72 -18.51
CA LEU A 151 12.04 9.52 -18.46
C LEU A 151 13.22 9.80 -17.53
N ARG A 152 13.44 8.92 -16.55
CA ARG A 152 14.75 8.81 -15.93
C ARG A 152 15.67 8.25 -17.02
N GLU A 153 16.36 9.11 -17.76
CA GLU A 153 17.56 8.66 -18.47
C GLU A 153 18.49 8.05 -17.42
N LEU A 154 18.92 6.82 -17.69
CA LEU A 154 19.98 6.16 -16.96
C LEU A 154 21.20 7.07 -17.07
N ASP A 155 21.49 7.85 -16.04
CA ASP A 155 22.77 8.54 -15.99
C ASP A 155 23.83 7.47 -15.73
N GLU A 156 24.51 7.13 -16.83
CA GLU A 156 25.63 6.24 -16.91
C GLU A 156 26.67 6.65 -15.88
N SER A 157 27.02 5.73 -14.98
CA SER A 157 28.30 5.66 -14.27
C SER A 157 29.04 6.99 -14.09
N GLU A 158 28.98 7.58 -12.90
CA GLU A 158 30.04 8.48 -12.46
C GLU A 158 31.35 7.68 -12.43
N LYS A 159 32.07 7.72 -13.56
CA LYS A 159 33.47 7.37 -13.65
C LYS A 159 34.18 8.31 -12.69
N TRP A 160 34.54 7.79 -11.52
CA TRP A 160 35.50 8.40 -10.62
C TRP A 160 36.79 8.68 -11.42
N THR A 161 37.01 9.94 -11.80
CA THR A 161 38.30 10.42 -12.24
C THR A 161 39.10 10.80 -11.00
N THR A 162 40.10 10.00 -10.68
CA THR A 162 41.11 10.31 -9.66
C THR A 162 41.81 11.63 -10.05
N PRO A 163 41.94 12.61 -9.16
CA PRO A 163 42.75 13.80 -9.45
C PRO A 163 44.23 13.41 -9.56
N PRO A 164 45.01 14.10 -10.43
CA PRO A 164 46.44 13.82 -10.56
C PRO A 164 47.18 14.17 -9.26
N PRO A 165 48.23 13.41 -8.87
CA PRO A 165 49.05 13.79 -7.74
C PRO A 165 49.83 15.07 -8.07
N GLU A 166 49.59 16.12 -7.29
CA GLU A 166 50.37 17.36 -7.31
C GLU A 166 51.81 17.08 -6.90
N GLY A 167 52.74 17.62 -7.68
CA GLY A 167 54.17 17.52 -7.44
C GLY A 167 54.58 18.17 -6.10
N GLY A 168 55.30 17.40 -5.30
CA GLY A 168 56.05 17.87 -4.14
C GLY A 168 57.54 17.59 -4.36
N GLN A 169 58.33 18.64 -4.16
CA GLN A 169 59.79 18.81 -4.32
C GLN A 169 60.70 17.64 -3.97
#